data_AF-A0A482VET7-F1
#
_entry.id   AF-A0A482VET7-F1
#
_cell.length_a   1.000
_cell.length_b   1.000
_cell.length_c   1.000
_cell.angle_alpha   90.00
_cell.angle_beta   90.00
_cell.angle_gamma   90.00
#
_symmetry.space_group_name_H-M   'P 1'
#
loop_
_entity.id
_entity.type
_entity.pdbx_description
1 polymer ?
#
loop_
_entity_poly.entity_id
_entity_poly.type
_entity_poly.pdbx_seq_one_letter_code
_entity_poly.pdbx_strand_id
1 'polypeptide(L)'
;MAPAEIKKIKQGMTYSCKEKIIILNVFKYFRSEFPDKSVTDIVRRTSKATGCSEKSIFQFRKEEASAEGFKIPSKTKIRKNININSRELKYDNAVRLAIRNIIYDLKYRNIVPSLKIILKHIREDSQLPKFSMTTLSRLLRDMGFCYRKDGRKTILEDQLSVKQEIKEEIL
;
A
#
# COMPACT_ATOMS: atom_id res chain seq x y z
N MET A 1 -21.13 -20.00 -43.16
CA MET A 1 -21.02 -19.00 -42.06
C MET A 1 -19.73 -19.26 -41.32
N ALA A 2 -18.79 -18.31 -41.29
CA ALA A 2 -17.62 -18.42 -40.44
C ALA A 2 -18.08 -18.40 -38.97
N PRO A 3 -17.53 -19.26 -38.09
CA PRO A 3 -17.85 -19.19 -36.67
C PRO A 3 -17.41 -17.84 -36.13
N ALA A 4 -18.31 -17.14 -35.43
CA ALA A 4 -17.96 -15.89 -34.75
C ALA A 4 -16.82 -16.17 -33.74
N GLU A 5 -15.73 -15.40 -33.85
CA GLU A 5 -14.54 -15.64 -33.05
C GLU A 5 -14.73 -15.11 -31.62
N ILE A 6 -14.56 -15.99 -30.63
CA ILE A 6 -14.71 -15.64 -29.22
C ILE A 6 -13.39 -15.07 -28.71
N LYS A 7 -13.39 -13.78 -28.36
CA LYS A 7 -12.21 -13.09 -27.82
C LYS A 7 -11.89 -13.58 -26.41
N LYS A 8 -10.73 -14.21 -26.25
CA LYS A 8 -10.23 -14.68 -24.95
C LYS A 8 -9.66 -13.54 -24.12
N ILE A 9 -9.84 -13.64 -22.80
CA ILE A 9 -9.27 -12.68 -21.84
C ILE A 9 -7.77 -12.95 -21.70
N LYS A 10 -6.95 -11.89 -21.77
CA LYS A 10 -5.49 -11.99 -21.70
C LYS A 10 -5.04 -12.32 -20.27
N GLN A 11 -3.93 -13.06 -20.16
CA GLN A 11 -3.31 -13.38 -18.89
C GLN A 11 -2.91 -12.11 -18.12
N GLY A 12 -3.16 -12.09 -16.81
CA GLY A 12 -2.83 -10.96 -15.93
C GLY A 12 -3.91 -9.88 -15.83
N MET A 13 -5.00 -9.97 -16.60
CA MET A 13 -6.17 -9.12 -16.42
C MET A 13 -6.99 -9.57 -15.21
N THR A 14 -7.56 -8.60 -14.50
CA THR A 14 -8.45 -8.84 -13.36
C THR A 14 -9.91 -8.80 -13.81
N TYR A 15 -10.76 -9.52 -13.09
CA TYR A 15 -12.21 -9.52 -13.32
C TYR A 15 -12.89 -8.57 -12.34
N SER A 16 -13.76 -7.72 -12.87
CA SER A 16 -14.71 -6.93 -12.09
C SER A 16 -15.78 -7.82 -11.48
N CYS A 17 -16.39 -7.40 -10.36
CA CYS A 17 -17.49 -8.15 -9.73
C CYS A 17 -18.66 -8.39 -10.70
N LYS A 18 -18.98 -7.41 -11.56
CA LYS A 18 -20.04 -7.55 -12.57
C LYS A 18 -19.74 -8.65 -13.58
N GLU A 19 -18.48 -8.74 -14.03
CA GLU A 19 -18.04 -9.76 -14.99
C GLU A 19 -18.11 -11.15 -14.35
N LYS A 20 -17.67 -11.29 -13.10
CA LYS A 20 -17.79 -12.55 -12.34
C LYS A 20 -19.24 -13.03 -12.23
N ILE A 21 -20.17 -12.11 -11.95
CA ILE A 21 -21.61 -12.41 -11.88
C ILE A 21 -22.14 -12.88 -13.23
N ILE A 22 -21.80 -12.20 -14.33
CA ILE A 22 -22.23 -12.59 -15.67
C ILE A 22 -21.74 -14.00 -16.01
N ILE A 23 -20.45 -14.28 -15.78
CA ILE A 23 -19.85 -15.60 -16.05
C ILE A 23 -20.55 -16.69 -15.24
N LEU A 24 -20.88 -16.40 -13.99
CA LEU A 24 -21.56 -17.33 -13.11
C LEU A 24 -23.02 -17.54 -13.50
N ASN A 25 -23.72 -16.52 -13.98
CA ASN A 25 -25.08 -16.65 -14.52
C ASN A 25 -25.10 -17.57 -15.75
N VAL A 26 -24.10 -17.45 -16.64
CA VAL A 26 -23.93 -18.37 -17.77
C VAL A 26 -23.66 -19.80 -17.30
N PHE A 27 -22.85 -19.98 -16.25
CA PHE A 27 -22.63 -21.30 -15.65
C PHE A 27 -23.94 -21.90 -15.09
N LYS A 28 -24.73 -21.11 -14.35
CA LYS A 28 -26.03 -21.52 -13.80
C LYS A 28 -27.01 -21.89 -14.92
N TYR A 29 -27.04 -21.12 -16.00
CA TYR A 29 -27.83 -21.42 -17.18
C TYR A 29 -27.49 -22.80 -17.77
N PHE A 30 -26.20 -23.07 -18.02
CA PHE A 30 -25.78 -24.38 -18.53
C PHE A 30 -26.01 -25.54 -17.55
N ARG A 31 -26.03 -25.26 -16.23
CA ARG A 31 -26.37 -26.24 -15.21
C ARG A 31 -27.85 -26.62 -15.24
N SER A 32 -28.73 -25.64 -15.47
CA SER A 32 -30.17 -25.87 -15.63
C SER A 32 -30.51 -26.60 -16.93
N GLU A 33 -29.84 -26.24 -18.04
CA GLU A 33 -30.05 -26.86 -19.36
C GLU A 33 -29.52 -28.30 -19.45
N PHE A 34 -28.46 -28.63 -18.70
CA PHE A 34 -27.83 -29.95 -18.74
C PHE A 34 -27.60 -30.52 -17.34
N PRO A 35 -28.66 -30.98 -16.64
CA PRO A 35 -28.55 -31.49 -15.28
C PRO A 35 -27.71 -32.77 -15.19
N ASP A 36 -27.76 -33.63 -16.22
CA ASP A 36 -27.08 -34.94 -16.24
C ASP A 36 -25.57 -34.85 -16.47
N LYS A 37 -25.08 -33.67 -16.88
CA LYS A 37 -23.66 -33.49 -17.21
C LYS A 37 -22.83 -33.20 -15.97
N SER A 38 -21.57 -33.63 -16.07
CA SER A 38 -20.58 -33.35 -15.04
C SER A 38 -20.35 -31.85 -14.92
N VAL A 39 -20.02 -31.40 -13.71
CA VAL A 39 -19.68 -29.99 -13.45
C VAL A 39 -18.50 -29.55 -14.33
N THR A 40 -17.53 -30.43 -14.54
CA THR A 40 -16.37 -30.19 -15.42
C THR A 40 -16.78 -29.90 -16.86
N ASP A 41 -17.77 -30.61 -17.39
CA ASP A 41 -18.27 -30.37 -18.75
C ASP A 41 -18.99 -29.03 -18.87
N ILE A 42 -19.75 -28.66 -17.83
CA ILE A 42 -20.45 -27.37 -17.75
C ILE A 42 -19.44 -26.22 -17.67
N VAL A 43 -18.38 -26.36 -16.88
CA VAL A 43 -17.28 -25.39 -16.81
C VAL A 43 -16.60 -25.25 -18.18
N ARG A 44 -16.32 -26.36 -18.87
CA ARG A 44 -15.70 -26.35 -20.20
C ARG A 44 -16.60 -25.64 -21.24
N ARG A 45 -17.91 -25.86 -21.20
CA ARG A 45 -18.90 -25.15 -22.04
C ARG A 45 -18.96 -23.66 -21.71
N THR A 46 -18.98 -23.32 -20.42
CA THR A 46 -18.96 -21.94 -19.94
C THR A 46 -17.68 -21.22 -20.37
N SER A 47 -16.53 -21.87 -20.27
CA SER A 47 -15.23 -21.35 -20.72
C SER A 47 -15.24 -21.04 -22.21
N LYS A 48 -15.78 -21.96 -23.03
CA LYS A 48 -15.95 -21.75 -24.47
C LYS A 48 -16.88 -20.56 -24.75
N ALA A 49 -18.00 -20.43 -24.05
CA ALA A 49 -18.98 -19.36 -24.28
C ALA A 49 -18.49 -17.98 -23.83
N THR A 50 -17.76 -17.90 -22.71
CA THR A 50 -17.36 -16.64 -22.07
C THR A 50 -15.92 -16.21 -22.39
N GLY A 51 -15.12 -17.06 -23.03
CA GLY A 51 -13.70 -16.80 -23.27
C GLY A 51 -12.84 -16.74 -21.99
N CYS A 52 -13.39 -17.20 -20.86
CA CYS A 52 -12.72 -17.24 -19.56
C CYS A 52 -12.00 -18.56 -19.33
N SER A 53 -10.98 -18.57 -18.46
CA SER A 53 -10.28 -19.81 -18.13
C SER A 53 -11.14 -20.71 -17.22
N GLU A 54 -11.07 -22.02 -17.40
CA GLU A 54 -11.77 -22.99 -16.55
C GLU A 54 -11.42 -22.80 -15.06
N LYS A 55 -10.14 -22.53 -14.78
CA LYS A 55 -9.63 -22.23 -13.44
C LYS A 55 -10.32 -21.01 -12.81
N SER A 56 -10.55 -19.95 -13.59
CA SER A 56 -11.26 -18.76 -13.13
C SER A 56 -12.71 -19.07 -12.76
N ILE A 57 -13.39 -19.92 -13.53
CA ILE A 57 -14.79 -20.30 -13.27
C ILE A 57 -14.89 -21.11 -11.96
N PHE A 58 -13.98 -22.08 -11.74
CA PHE A 58 -13.92 -22.80 -10.47
C PHE A 58 -13.64 -21.87 -9.28
N GLN A 59 -12.75 -20.89 -9.47
CA GLN A 59 -12.45 -19.89 -8.45
C GLN A 59 -13.67 -19.02 -8.14
N PHE A 60 -14.42 -18.55 -9.14
CA PHE A 60 -15.62 -17.74 -8.93
C PHE A 60 -16.71 -18.51 -8.19
N ARG A 61 -16.87 -19.81 -8.47
CA ARG A 61 -17.78 -20.67 -7.74
C ARG A 61 -17.38 -20.80 -6.26
N LYS A 62 -16.07 -20.92 -5.99
CA LYS A 62 -15.55 -20.95 -4.62
C LYS A 62 -15.75 -19.61 -3.90
N GLU A 63 -15.59 -18.51 -4.61
CA GLU A 63 -15.85 -17.15 -4.09
C GLU A 63 -17.34 -16.93 -3.79
N GLU A 64 -18.25 -17.40 -4.64
CA GLU A 64 -19.70 -17.33 -4.41
C GLU A 64 -20.13 -18.13 -3.17
N ALA A 65 -19.57 -19.34 -2.99
CA ALA A 65 -19.88 -20.18 -1.84
C ALA A 65 -19.28 -19.67 -0.51
N SER A 66 -18.37 -18.69 -0.57
CA SER A 66 -17.77 -18.10 0.62
C SER A 66 -18.66 -17.00 1.20
N ALA A 67 -18.76 -16.91 2.53
CA ALA A 67 -19.51 -15.86 3.22
C ALA A 67 -19.05 -14.43 2.89
N GLU A 68 -17.82 -14.27 2.39
CA GLU A 68 -17.22 -13.00 2.00
C GLU A 68 -17.61 -12.56 0.57
N GLY A 69 -18.18 -13.46 -0.23
CA GLY A 69 -18.59 -13.21 -1.61
C GLY A 69 -17.43 -12.91 -2.59
N PHE A 70 -17.74 -12.19 -3.67
CA PHE A 70 -16.75 -11.86 -4.70
C PHE A 70 -15.72 -10.85 -4.18
N LYS A 71 -14.46 -11.30 -4.11
CA LYS A 71 -13.35 -10.43 -3.70
C LYS A 71 -13.09 -9.38 -4.76
N ILE A 72 -13.07 -8.12 -4.33
CA ILE A 72 -12.66 -6.97 -5.14
C ILE A 72 -11.14 -7.04 -5.30
N PRO A 73 -10.59 -6.87 -6.51
CA PRO A 73 -9.15 -6.81 -6.69
C PRO A 73 -8.58 -5.64 -5.88
N SER A 74 -7.59 -5.91 -5.03
CA SER A 74 -6.92 -4.85 -4.26
C SER A 74 -6.27 -3.87 -5.23
N LYS A 75 -6.73 -2.61 -5.22
CA LYS A 75 -6.14 -1.51 -6.00
C LYS A 75 -4.76 -1.11 -5.47
N THR A 76 -4.47 -1.45 -4.22
CA THR A 76 -3.22 -1.09 -3.56
C THR A 76 -2.31 -2.32 -3.50
N LYS A 77 -1.12 -2.20 -4.09
CA LYS A 77 -0.08 -3.23 -4.03
C LYS A 77 0.42 -3.35 -2.59
N ILE A 78 -0.06 -4.36 -1.86
CA ILE A 78 0.47 -4.71 -0.54
C ILE A 78 1.90 -5.23 -0.75
N ARG A 79 2.90 -4.44 -0.36
CA ARG A 79 4.30 -4.85 -0.42
C ARG A 79 4.57 -5.83 0.73
N LYS A 80 4.78 -7.11 0.44
CA LYS A 80 5.01 -8.17 1.45
C LYS A 80 6.25 -7.93 2.33
N ASN A 81 7.26 -7.22 1.81
CA ASN A 81 8.52 -6.93 2.49
C ASN A 81 8.59 -5.50 3.04
N ILE A 82 7.51 -4.93 3.58
CA ILE A 82 7.60 -3.64 4.27
C ILE A 82 8.51 -3.79 5.50
N ASN A 83 8.50 -4.95 6.17
CA ASN A 83 9.07 -5.07 7.52
C ASN A 83 10.59 -5.30 7.60
N ILE A 84 11.22 -6.03 6.67
CA ILE A 84 12.66 -6.38 6.78
C ILE A 84 13.58 -5.15 6.70
N ASN A 85 13.14 -4.10 5.98
CA ASN A 85 13.85 -2.83 5.86
C ASN A 85 13.03 -1.66 6.43
N SER A 86 12.04 -1.95 7.28
CA SER A 86 11.30 -0.89 7.98
C SER A 86 12.30 -0.02 8.73
N ARG A 87 12.26 1.28 8.47
CA ARG A 87 13.10 2.28 9.14
C ARG A 87 12.92 2.23 10.67
N GLU A 88 11.77 1.75 11.13
CA GLU A 88 11.46 1.52 12.54
C GLU A 88 12.23 0.37 13.18
N LEU A 89 12.50 -0.70 12.42
CA LEU A 89 13.31 -1.82 12.88
C LEU A 89 14.81 -1.54 12.74
N LYS A 90 15.19 -0.74 11.75
CA LYS A 90 16.60 -0.41 11.48
C LYS A 90 17.15 0.68 12.39
N TYR A 91 16.33 1.63 12.79
CA TYR A 91 16.74 2.74 13.65
C TYR A 91 15.95 2.69 14.95
N ASP A 92 16.62 2.17 15.98
CA ASP A 92 16.09 2.06 17.33
C ASP A 92 15.74 3.43 17.93
N ASN A 93 14.94 3.41 18.99
CA ASN A 93 14.50 4.61 19.70
C ASN A 93 15.67 5.46 20.22
N ALA A 94 16.80 4.85 20.58
CA ALA A 94 18.01 5.57 20.98
C ALA A 94 18.52 6.50 19.88
N VAL A 95 18.55 6.02 18.63
CA VAL A 95 18.99 6.81 17.47
C VAL A 95 18.02 7.95 17.18
N ARG A 96 16.71 7.70 17.33
CA ARG A 96 15.67 8.73 17.15
C ARG A 96 15.77 9.82 18.21
N LEU A 97 16.02 9.45 19.46
CA LEU A 97 16.18 10.38 20.57
C LEU A 97 17.42 11.27 20.36
N ALA A 98 18.55 10.68 19.95
CA ALA A 98 19.76 11.43 19.65
C ALA A 98 19.54 12.46 18.52
N ILE A 99 18.85 12.08 17.43
CA ILE A 99 18.52 13.03 16.34
C ILE A 99 17.61 14.15 16.85
N ARG A 100 16.63 13.84 17.69
CA ARG A 100 15.74 14.84 18.31
C ARG A 100 16.53 15.83 19.18
N ASN A 101 17.46 15.35 19.98
CA ASN A 101 18.34 16.21 20.80
C ASN A 101 19.19 17.14 19.94
N ILE A 102 19.80 16.62 18.86
CA ILE A 102 20.55 17.45 17.90
C ILE A 102 19.68 18.57 17.32
N ILE A 103 18.43 18.27 16.96
CA ILE A 103 17.49 19.27 16.43
C ILE A 103 17.17 20.33 17.48
N TYR A 104 16.89 19.94 18.72
CA TYR A 104 16.60 20.88 19.80
C TYR A 104 17.81 21.73 20.17
N ASP A 105 19.01 21.16 20.20
CA ASP A 105 20.26 21.90 20.42
C ASP A 105 20.50 22.96 19.34
N LEU A 106 20.24 22.62 18.07
CA LEU A 106 20.31 23.57 16.97
C LEU A 106 19.29 24.70 17.12
N LYS A 107 18.06 24.37 17.52
CA LYS A 107 17.00 25.35 17.78
C LYS A 107 17.36 26.27 18.96
N TYR A 108 17.93 25.71 20.03
CA TYR A 108 18.40 26.46 21.20
C TYR A 108 19.51 27.45 20.84
N ARG A 109 20.42 27.05 19.93
CA ARG A 109 21.49 27.93 19.41
C ARG A 109 21.03 28.93 18.35
N ASN A 110 19.71 29.05 18.09
CA ASN A 110 19.12 29.88 17.04
C ASN A 110 19.63 29.57 15.61
N ILE A 111 20.12 28.35 15.37
CA ILE A 111 20.57 27.90 14.04
C ILE A 111 19.39 27.21 13.36
N VAL A 112 19.06 27.59 12.12
CA VAL A 112 17.99 26.95 11.35
C VAL A 112 18.39 25.50 11.04
N PRO A 113 17.66 24.49 11.55
CA PRO A 113 18.03 23.08 11.41
C PRO A 113 17.70 22.55 10.01
N SER A 114 18.52 22.94 9.04
CA SER A 114 18.47 22.43 7.68
C SER A 114 18.92 20.97 7.64
N LEU A 115 18.37 20.19 6.71
CA LEU A 115 18.69 18.77 6.56
C LEU A 115 20.21 18.52 6.40
N LYS A 116 20.92 19.43 5.74
CA LYS A 116 22.38 19.37 5.57
C LYS A 116 23.13 19.58 6.89
N ILE A 117 22.66 20.50 7.73
CA ILE A 117 23.26 20.84 9.02
C ILE A 117 23.06 19.68 10.00
N ILE A 118 21.83 19.16 10.07
CA ILE A 118 21.51 17.97 10.88
C ILE A 118 22.37 16.79 10.44
N LEU A 119 22.49 16.55 9.13
CA LEU A 119 23.31 15.46 8.60
C LEU A 119 24.80 15.63 8.93
N LYS A 120 25.30 16.88 8.98
CA LYS A 120 26.68 17.17 9.35
C LYS A 120 26.92 16.78 10.82
N HIS A 121 26.07 17.24 11.74
CA HIS A 121 26.19 16.89 13.16
C HIS A 121 26.06 15.38 13.40
N ILE A 122 25.14 14.70 12.70
CA ILE A 122 25.02 13.24 12.81
C ILE A 122 26.29 12.52 12.32
N ARG A 123 27.01 13.07 11.34
CA ARG A 123 28.27 12.48 10.85
C ARG A 123 29.45 12.74 11.77
N GLU A 124 29.39 13.84 12.53
CA GLU A 124 30.39 14.18 13.55
C GLU A 124 30.26 13.26 14.77
N ASP A 125 29.04 12.81 15.10
CA ASP A 125 28.79 11.85 16.17
C ASP A 125 29.15 10.41 15.78
N SER A 126 30.20 9.86 16.39
CA SER A 126 30.66 8.48 16.16
C SER A 126 29.67 7.40 16.61
N GLN A 127 28.72 7.74 17.48
CA GLN A 127 27.70 6.86 18.02
C GLN A 127 26.50 6.67 17.08
N LEU A 128 26.36 7.51 16.05
CA LEU A 128 25.22 7.48 15.14
C LEU A 128 25.55 6.79 13.81
N PRO A 129 24.59 6.02 13.24
CA PRO A 129 24.81 5.39 11.95
C PRO A 129 24.89 6.44 10.84
N LYS A 130 25.68 6.18 9.81
CA LYS A 130 25.81 7.07 8.65
C LYS A 130 24.52 7.05 7.82
N PHE A 131 23.80 8.16 7.78
CA PHE A 131 22.58 8.31 6.98
C PHE A 131 22.83 8.91 5.59
N SER A 132 21.96 8.55 4.64
CA SER A 132 21.78 9.34 3.42
C SER A 132 20.81 10.50 3.67
N MET A 133 20.89 11.58 2.88
CA MET A 133 19.93 12.69 2.95
C MET A 133 18.48 12.21 2.81
N THR A 134 18.21 11.31 1.87
CA THR A 134 16.85 10.81 1.63
C THR A 134 16.35 9.97 2.81
N THR A 135 17.25 9.23 3.47
CA THR A 135 16.93 8.44 4.66
C THR A 135 16.62 9.33 5.86
N LEU A 136 17.43 10.37 6.08
CA LEU A 136 17.22 11.32 7.16
C LEU A 136 15.90 12.08 6.98
N SER A 137 15.60 12.59 5.79
CA SER A 137 14.33 13.28 5.51
C SER A 137 13.11 12.40 5.78
N ARG A 138 13.21 11.14 5.36
CA ARG A 138 12.20 10.10 5.60
C ARG A 138 12.04 9.80 7.09
N LEU A 139 13.15 9.66 7.83
CA LEU A 139 13.15 9.39 9.27
C LEU A 139 12.58 10.57 10.07
N LEU A 140 12.92 11.81 9.71
CA LEU A 140 12.35 13.02 10.30
C LEU A 140 10.83 13.02 10.16
N ARG A 141 10.31 12.69 8.98
CA ARG A 141 8.88 12.61 8.72
C ARG A 141 8.20 11.50 9.54
N ASP A 142 8.85 10.35 9.71
CA ASP A 142 8.33 9.28 10.57
C ASP A 142 8.29 9.71 12.05
N MET A 143 9.25 10.54 12.49
CA MET A 143 9.31 11.09 13.85
C MET A 143 8.36 12.27 14.09
N GLY A 144 7.61 12.72 13.07
CA GLY A 144 6.68 13.84 13.16
C GLY A 144 7.29 15.20 12.82
N PHE A 145 8.55 15.29 12.40
CA PHE A 145 9.16 16.53 11.96
C PHE A 145 8.84 16.82 10.49
N CYS A 146 8.40 18.04 10.19
CA CYS A 146 8.13 18.50 8.84
C CYS A 146 8.76 19.87 8.58
N TYR A 147 9.26 20.07 7.35
CA TYR A 147 9.69 21.39 6.92
C TYR A 147 8.48 22.16 6.41
N ARG A 148 8.10 23.23 7.13
CA ARG A 148 7.10 24.19 6.69
C ARG A 148 7.79 25.43 6.10
N LYS A 149 7.17 26.02 5.09
CA LYS A 149 7.58 27.33 4.59
C LYS A 149 6.88 28.40 5.40
N ASP A 150 7.65 29.28 6.02
CA ASP A 150 7.18 30.48 6.68
C ASP A 150 7.76 31.70 5.95
N GLY A 151 6.97 32.23 5.02
CA GLY A 151 7.41 33.24 4.06
C GLY A 151 8.63 32.79 3.23
N ARG A 152 9.77 33.47 3.41
CA ARG A 152 11.04 33.15 2.73
C ARG A 152 11.89 32.11 3.48
N LYS A 153 11.53 31.73 4.70
CA LYS A 153 12.29 30.82 5.55
C LYS A 153 11.66 29.42 5.55
N THR A 154 12.48 28.39 5.64
CA THR A 154 12.02 27.02 5.88
C THR A 154 12.29 26.67 7.33
N ILE A 155 11.22 26.41 8.08
CA ILE A 155 11.29 26.09 9.51
C ILE A 155 11.01 24.59 9.66
N LEU A 156 11.84 23.92 10.46
CA LEU A 156 11.57 22.54 10.88
C LEU A 156 10.64 22.60 12.09
N GLU A 157 9.40 22.17 11.89
CA GLU A 157 8.40 22.09 12.95
C GLU A 157 8.21 20.64 13.37
N ASP A 158 8.02 20.44 14.66
CA ASP A 158 7.65 19.16 15.23
C ASP A 158 6.12 19.10 15.33
N GLN A 159 5.48 18.30 14.47
CA GLN A 159 4.02 18.19 14.42
C GLN A 159 3.41 17.52 15.65
N LEU A 160 4.24 16.90 16.52
CA LEU A 160 3.77 16.31 17.77
C LEU A 160 3.61 17.36 18.87
N SER A 161 4.48 18.38 18.92
CA SER A 161 4.38 19.49 19.89
C SER A 161 3.31 20.51 19.52
N VAL A 162 3.11 20.79 18.22
CA VAL A 162 2.03 21.70 17.76
C VAL A 162 0.64 21.20 18.17
N LYS A 163 0.44 19.88 18.29
CA LYS A 163 -0.83 19.30 18.76
C LYS A 163 -1.04 19.43 20.27
N GLN A 164 0.02 19.63 21.05
CA GLN A 164 -0.05 19.86 22.49
C GLN A 164 -0.33 21.33 22.78
N GLU A 165 0.32 22.26 22.08
CA GLU A 165 0.09 23.71 22.21
C GLU A 165 -1.36 24.10 21.85
N ILE A 166 -1.94 23.53 20.78
CA ILE A 166 -3.35 23.79 20.39
C ILE A 166 -4.34 23.28 21.45
N LYS A 167 -3.97 22.29 22.29
CA LYS A 167 -4.84 21.82 23.37
C LYS A 167 -4.76 22.71 24.62
N GLU A 168 -3.63 23.37 24.86
CA GLU A 168 -3.45 24.26 26.01
C GLU A 168 -4.00 25.67 25.75
N GLU A 169 -4.02 26.16 24.50
CA GLU A 169 -4.65 27.45 24.15
C GLU A 169 -6.20 27.40 24.12
N ILE A 170 -6.80 26.21 24.11
CA ILE A 170 -8.25 26.01 24.04
C ILE A 170 -8.85 25.74 25.44
N LEU A 171 -8.03 25.65 26.50
CA LEU A 171 -8.47 25.41 27.87
C LEU A 171 -8.53 26.70 28.72
#